data_AF-A0A940QK54-F1
#
_entry.id   AF-A0A940QK54-F1
#
_cell.length_a   1.000
_cell.length_b   1.000
_cell.length_c   1.000
_cell.angle_alpha   90.00
_cell.angle_beta   90.00
_cell.angle_gamma   90.00
#
_symmetry.space_group_name_H-M   'P 1'
#
loop_
_entity.id
_entity.type
_entity.pdbx_description
1 polymer ?
#
loop_
_entity_poly.entity_id
_entity_poly.type
_entity_poly.pdbx_seq_one_letter_code
_entity_poly.pdbx_strand_id
1 'polypeptide(L)' 'MLQHMKRTTLVLEDACIDRVRQIAQREGRQLSDVVNELLADALQRRRSPKRGGFSLPRFPMGRPRVNLGDRNALEALMDS' A
#
# COMPACT_ATOMS: atom_id res chain seq x y z
N MET A 1 16.85 -7.71 -13.03
CA MET A 1 17.14 -8.62 -11.90
C MET A 1 16.47 -9.95 -12.22
N LEU A 2 17.24 -10.99 -12.58
CA LEU A 2 16.67 -12.32 -12.87
C LEU A 2 16.19 -12.94 -11.55
N GLN A 3 14.88 -12.94 -11.32
CA GLN A 3 14.30 -13.69 -10.20
C GLN A 3 14.23 -15.17 -10.58
N HIS A 4 14.99 -16.00 -9.87
CA HIS A 4 14.91 -17.45 -10.04
C HIS A 4 13.76 -18.01 -9.20
N MET A 5 12.69 -18.47 -9.87
CA MET A 5 11.55 -19.07 -9.20
C MET A 5 11.88 -20.48 -8.70
N LYS A 6 11.64 -20.74 -7.41
CA LYS A 6 11.70 -22.08 -6.84
C LYS A 6 10.32 -22.73 -6.93
N ARG A 7 10.27 -24.01 -7.32
CA ARG A 7 9.05 -24.82 -7.31
C ARG A 7 8.98 -25.56 -5.98
N THR A 8 7.88 -25.37 -5.28
CA THR A 8 7.63 -25.97 -3.96
C THR A 8 6.21 -26.49 -3.93
N THR A 9 6.02 -27.72 -3.46
CA THR A 9 4.68 -28.27 -3.19
C THR A 9 4.26 -27.87 -1.80
N LEU A 10 3.10 -27.21 -1.67
CA LEU A 10 2.53 -26.77 -0.40
C LEU A 10 1.18 -27.47 -0.20
N VAL A 11 0.92 -27.89 1.03
CA VAL A 11 -0.43 -28.32 1.43
C VAL A 11 -1.24 -27.05 1.74
N LEU A 12 -2.36 -26.88 1.04
CA LEU A 12 -3.28 -25.76 1.22
C LEU A 12 -4.65 -26.31 1.56
N GLU A 13 -5.34 -25.69 2.52
CA GLU A 13 -6.74 -26.01 2.81
C GLU A 13 -7.63 -25.68 1.61
N ASP A 14 -8.70 -26.45 1.43
CA ASP A 14 -9.63 -26.31 0.29
C ASP A 14 -10.18 -24.88 0.17
N ALA A 15 -10.61 -24.30 1.30
CA ALA A 15 -11.11 -22.93 1.33
C ALA A 15 -10.06 -21.89 0.91
N CYS A 16 -8.77 -22.17 1.18
CA CYS A 16 -7.67 -21.29 0.78
C CYS A 16 -7.46 -21.33 -0.74
N ILE A 17 -7.34 -22.54 -1.31
CA ILE A 17 -7.09 -22.69 -2.75
C ILE A 17 -8.27 -22.19 -3.59
N ASP A 18 -9.51 -22.39 -3.13
CA ASP A 18 -10.70 -21.88 -3.80
C ASP A 18 -10.73 -20.36 -3.85
N ARG A 19 -10.36 -19.71 -2.73
CA ARG A 19 -10.31 -18.24 -2.66
C ARG A 19 -9.23 -17.68 -3.57
N VAL A 20 -8.04 -18.30 -3.60
CA VAL A 20 -6.96 -17.90 -4.50
C VAL A 20 -7.38 -18.08 -5.97
N ARG A 21 -8.05 -19.19 -6.33
CA ARG A 21 -8.58 -19.40 -7.68
C ARG A 21 -9.57 -18.32 -8.08
N GLN A 22 -10.48 -17.94 -7.19
CA GLN A 22 -11.46 -16.89 -7.46
C GLN A 22 -10.77 -15.53 -7.73
N ILE A 23 -9.73 -15.19 -6.96
CA ILE A 23 -8.95 -13.97 -7.17
C ILE A 23 -8.24 -14.01 -8.53
N ALA A 24 -7.56 -15.12 -8.84
CA ALA A 24 -6.87 -15.32 -10.10
C ALA A 24 -7.80 -15.20 -11.32
N GLN A 25 -8.99 -15.80 -11.26
CA GLN A 25 -10.00 -15.71 -12.32
C GLN A 25 -10.53 -14.28 -12.48
N ARG A 26 -10.86 -13.61 -11.38
CA ARG A 26 -11.37 -12.24 -11.39
C ARG A 26 -10.36 -11.25 -11.99
N GLU A 27 -9.07 -11.49 -11.75
CA GLU A 27 -7.99 -10.59 -12.18
C GLU A 27 -7.34 -11.02 -13.51
N GLY A 28 -7.71 -12.18 -14.06
CA GLY A 28 -7.09 -12.72 -15.28
C GLY A 28 -5.61 -13.07 -15.10
N ARG A 29 -5.20 -13.49 -13.91
CA ARG A 29 -3.80 -13.73 -13.52
C ARG A 29 -3.50 -15.20 -13.30
N GLN A 30 -2.23 -15.59 -13.37
CA GLN A 30 -1.82 -16.96 -13.05
C GLN A 30 -1.93 -17.21 -11.54
N LEU A 31 -2.34 -18.42 -11.16
CA LEU A 31 -2.50 -18.83 -9.78
C LEU A 31 -1.19 -18.68 -8.98
N SER A 32 -0.05 -19.02 -9.58
CA SER A 32 1.27 -18.88 -8.96
C SER A 32 1.61 -17.44 -8.62
N ASP A 33 1.20 -16.48 -9.46
CA ASP A 33 1.50 -15.06 -9.25
C ASP A 33 0.70 -14.53 -8.07
N VAL A 34 -0.58 -14.89 -7.99
CA VAL A 34 -1.46 -14.54 -6.87
C VAL A 34 -0.95 -15.15 -5.56
N VAL A 35 -0.57 -16.44 -5.56
CA VAL A 35 -0.01 -17.09 -4.36
C VAL A 35 1.29 -16.42 -3.92
N ASN A 36 2.21 -16.14 -4.85
CA ASN A 36 3.48 -15.50 -4.52
C ASN A 36 3.29 -14.09 -3.96
N GLU A 37 2.39 -13.29 -4.56
CA GLU A 37 2.06 -11.95 -4.06
C GLU A 37 1.50 -12.02 -2.63
N LEU A 38 0.50 -12.87 -2.39
CA LEU A 38 -0.13 -13.01 -1.07
C LEU A 38 0.87 -13.49 0.00
N LEU A 39 1.76 -14.42 -0.36
CA LEU A 39 2.82 -14.88 0.55
C LEU A 39 3.84 -13.77 0.84
N ALA A 40 4.27 -13.02 -0.18
CA ALA A 40 5.19 -11.90 0.00
C ALA A 40 4.59 -10.84 0.92
N ASP A 41 3.32 -10.49 0.68
CA ASP A 41 2.56 -9.55 1.50
C ASP A 41 2.46 -10.00 2.96
N ALA A 42 2.11 -11.25 3.20
CA ALA A 42 2.00 -11.81 4.54
C ALA A 42 3.34 -11.82 5.27
N LEU A 43 4.42 -12.20 4.59
CA LEU A 43 5.78 -12.19 5.15
C LEU A 43 6.26 -10.76 5.46
N GLN A 44 5.95 -9.80 4.59
CA GLN A 44 6.27 -8.40 4.81
C GLN A 44 5.52 -7.83 6.01
N ARG A 45 4.23 -8.15 6.15
CA ARG A 45 3.40 -7.77 7.31
C ARG A 45 3.89 -8.40 8.61
N ARG A 46 4.50 -9.59 8.57
CA ARG A 46 5.14 -10.21 9.73
C ARG A 46 6.47 -9.55 10.10
N ARG A 47 7.29 -9.16 9.11
CA ARG A 47 8.59 -8.49 9.36
C ARG A 47 8.43 -7.08 9.89
N SER A 48 7.41 -6.36 9.44
CA SER A 48 7.08 -5.03 9.93
C SER A 48 5.91 -5.14 10.89
N PRO A 49 6.12 -5.32 12.21
CA PRO A 49 5.03 -5.17 13.16
C PRO A 49 4.36 -3.83 12.86
N LYS A 50 3.03 -3.80 12.74
CA LYS A 50 2.27 -2.59 12.45
C LYS A 50 2.87 -1.46 13.30
N ARG A 51 3.61 -0.55 12.68
CA ARG A 51 4.02 0.68 13.35
C ARG A 51 2.71 1.27 13.84
N GLY A 52 2.55 1.39 15.16
CA GLY A 52 1.36 2.01 15.75
C GLY A 52 1.07 3.29 14.97
N GLY A 53 -0.21 3.57 14.72
CA GLY A 53 -0.63 4.62 13.80
C GLY A 53 0.20 5.88 13.99
N PHE A 54 1.06 6.19 13.01
CA PHE A 54 1.87 7.39 13.05
C PHE A 54 0.92 8.56 12.81
N SER A 55 0.58 9.27 13.89
CA SER A 55 -0.20 10.48 13.80
C SER A 55 0.74 11.65 13.55
N LEU A 56 0.56 12.34 12.43
CA LEU A 56 1.23 13.62 12.20
C LEU A 56 0.69 14.62 13.23
N PRO A 57 1.57 15.42 13.87
CA PRO A 57 1.12 16.45 14.79
C PRO A 57 0.17 17.41 14.07
N ARG A 58 -0.96 17.72 14.72
CA ARG A 58 -1.94 18.68 14.23
C ARG A 58 -1.74 19.98 14.98
N PHE A 59 -1.57 21.07 14.25
CA PHE A 59 -1.43 22.41 14.82
C PHE A 59 -2.66 23.25 14.48
N PRO A 60 -3.13 24.12 15.39
CA PRO A 60 -4.20 25.06 15.09
C PRO A 60 -3.68 26.18 14.17
N MET A 61 -3.81 26.00 12.86
CA MET A 61 -3.30 26.94 11.84
C MET A 61 -4.14 28.23 11.71
N GLY A 62 -5.19 28.38 12.50
CA GLY A 62 -6.07 29.55 12.46
C GLY A 62 -6.88 29.67 11.17
N ARG A 63 -7.28 30.89 10.81
CA ARG A 63 -8.05 31.18 9.59
C ARG A 63 -7.08 31.36 8.41
N PRO A 64 -7.32 30.69 7.26
CA PRO A 64 -6.56 30.93 6.04
C PRO A 64 -6.62 32.41 5.66
N ARG A 65 -5.45 33.04 5.47
CA ARG A 65 -5.34 34.47 5.10
C ARG A 65 -5.17 34.68 3.59
N VAL A 66 -4.64 33.68 2.90
CA VAL A 66 -4.35 33.74 1.46
C VAL A 66 -4.52 32.35 0.83
N ASN A 67 -4.90 32.33 -0.44
CA ASN A 67 -4.88 31.12 -1.24
C ASN A 67 -3.43 30.81 -1.67
N LEU A 68 -2.84 29.73 -1.15
CA LEU A 68 -1.47 29.33 -1.50
C LEU A 68 -1.29 28.94 -2.97
N GLY A 69 -2.37 28.65 -3.70
CA GLY A 69 -2.33 28.41 -5.14
C GLY A 69 -2.19 29.69 -5.97
N ASP A 70 -2.38 30.86 -5.36
CA ASP A 70 -2.17 32.16 -5.98
C ASP A 70 -0.83 32.74 -5.51
N ARG A 71 0.18 32.59 -6.36
CA ARG A 71 1.54 33.03 -6.07
C ARG A 71 1.61 34.54 -5.80
N ASN A 72 0.90 35.35 -6.57
CA ASN A 72 0.99 36.80 -6.47
C ASN A 72 0.36 37.29 -5.16
N ALA A 73 -0.80 36.72 -4.80
CA ALA A 73 -1.46 37.03 -3.54
C ALA A 73 -0.61 36.60 -2.33
N LEU A 74 0.10 35.48 -2.43
CA LEU A 74 1.01 35.02 -1.39
C LEU A 74 2.23 35.93 -1.24
N GLU A 75 2.91 36.27 -2.34
CA GLU A 75 4.09 37.14 -2.33
C GLU A 75 3.73 38.53 -1.74
N ALA A 76 2.59 39.11 -2.15
CA ALA A 76 2.12 40.40 -1.62
C ALA A 76 1.84 40.38 -0.10
N LEU A 77 1.42 39.23 0.46
CA LEU A 77 1.22 39.09 1.90
C LEU A 77 2.54 38.87 2.66
N MET A 78 3.56 38.33 2.00
CA MET A 78 4.88 38.10 2.62
C MET A 78 5.74 39.36 2.66
N ASP A 79 5.56 40.27 1.70
CA ASP A 79 6.31 41.53 1.59
C ASP A 79 5.72 42.68 2.45
N SER A 80 4.62 42.43 3.19
CA SER A 80 3.96 43.39 4.10
C SER A 80 4.43 43.24 5.55
#